data_AF-A0AAN6QBY8-F1
#
_entry.id   AF-A0AAN6QBY8-F1
#
_cell.length_a   1.000
_cell.length_b   1.000
_cell.length_c   1.000
_cell.angle_alpha   90.00
_cell.angle_beta   90.00
_cell.angle_gamma   90.00
#
_symmetry.space_group_name_H-M   'P 1'
#
loop_
_entity.id
_entity.type
_entity.pdbx_description
1 polymer ?
#
loop_
_entity_poly.entity_id
_entity_poly.type
_entity_poly.pdbx_seq_one_letter_code
_entity_poly.pdbx_strand_id
1 'polypeptide(L)'
;MSLLQAHLEQISISCQGIDSLPFPPPKIFTNALLSRPDITSLIRDTEAHERALFSVPPPPPPATSQNPDPPKPSSRRQTVFNVSAGEVTTGPPPNSTLRSGTAARRNTAVAAVLGGDLHAQIVRRGGGGGGDVDIEVLLHGAEKLCAVYPLPGAPQRIAAQRQKYAQQSNTLAYYEARVAEQQEQLERMNAERHFEEEDEQEAEDGEGD
;
A
#
# COMPACT_ATOMS: atom_id res chain seq x y z
N MET A 1 56.36 47.89 54.81
CA MET A 1 55.10 47.17 55.11
C MET A 1 53.95 47.51 54.17
N SER A 2 53.92 48.68 53.48
CA SER A 2 52.82 49.05 52.57
C SER A 2 52.74 48.20 51.29
N LEU A 3 53.88 47.76 50.75
CA LEU A 3 53.92 46.99 49.49
C LEU A 3 53.37 45.57 49.65
N LEU A 4 53.62 44.94 50.81
CA LEU A 4 53.01 43.65 51.17
C LEU A 4 51.48 43.78 51.31
N GLN A 5 51.03 44.85 51.97
CA GLN A 5 49.60 45.15 52.12
C GLN A 5 48.90 45.28 50.77
N ALA A 6 49.50 46.00 49.82
CA ALA A 6 48.96 46.18 48.47
C ALA A 6 48.83 44.86 47.70
N HIS A 7 49.81 43.95 47.83
CA HIS A 7 49.71 42.63 47.20
C HIS A 7 48.64 41.74 47.85
N LEU A 8 48.50 41.79 49.17
CA LEU A 8 47.44 41.04 49.87
C LEU A 8 46.04 41.56 49.50
N GLU A 9 45.90 42.88 49.36
CA GLU A 9 44.65 43.50 48.89
C GLU A 9 44.34 43.09 47.45
N GLN A 10 45.34 43.08 46.56
CA GLN A 10 45.17 42.64 45.17
C GLN A 10 44.78 41.15 45.07
N ILE A 11 45.36 40.29 45.91
CA ILE A 11 44.98 38.87 45.99
C ILE A 11 43.54 38.75 46.48
N SER A 12 43.15 39.50 47.51
CA SER A 12 41.78 39.50 48.04
C SER A 12 40.75 39.93 46.98
N ILE A 13 41.04 41.00 46.24
CA ILE A 13 40.17 41.49 45.15
C ILE A 13 40.06 40.44 44.04
N SER A 14 41.16 39.79 43.68
CA SER A 14 41.17 38.75 42.65
C SER A 14 40.37 37.51 43.08
N CYS A 15 40.50 37.09 44.34
CA CYS A 15 39.74 35.97 44.90
C CYS A 15 38.23 36.24 44.91
N GLN A 16 37.81 37.43 45.37
CA GLN A 16 36.38 37.83 45.33
C GLN A 16 35.87 37.92 43.89
N GLY A 17 36.70 38.42 42.97
CA GLY A 17 36.39 38.44 41.54
C GLY A 17 36.13 37.05 40.98
N ILE A 18 37.01 36.08 41.27
CA ILE A 18 36.91 34.70 40.76
C ILE A 18 35.73 33.93 41.37
N ASP A 19 35.47 34.11 42.66
CA ASP A 19 34.31 33.54 43.38
C ASP A 19 32.99 34.08 42.80
N SER A 20 32.89 35.40 42.63
CA SER A 20 31.67 36.06 42.15
C SER A 20 31.35 35.83 40.66
N LEU A 21 32.22 35.13 39.91
CA LEU A 21 31.93 34.80 38.53
C LEU A 21 30.73 33.84 38.48
N PRO A 22 29.66 34.18 37.74
CA PRO A 22 28.48 33.34 37.62
C PRO A 22 28.80 32.15 36.71
N PHE A 23 29.48 31.13 37.25
CA PHE A 23 29.66 29.87 36.57
C PHE A 23 28.31 29.14 36.54
N PRO A 24 27.74 28.88 35.35
CA PRO A 24 26.53 28.08 35.28
C PRO A 24 26.85 26.69 35.84
N PRO A 25 26.11 26.20 36.85
CA PRO A 25 26.31 24.84 37.33
C PRO A 25 26.13 23.86 36.17
N PRO A 26 26.83 22.71 36.18
CA PRO A 26 26.71 21.73 35.12
C PRO A 26 25.23 21.34 34.97
N LYS A 27 24.63 21.77 33.85
CA LYS A 27 23.23 21.50 33.56
C LYS A 27 23.08 20.00 33.33
N ILE A 28 22.20 19.37 34.11
CA ILE A 28 21.95 17.93 34.17
C ILE A 28 21.67 17.33 32.78
N PHE A 29 21.15 18.14 31.85
CA PHE A 29 20.61 17.65 30.58
C PHE A 29 21.60 17.56 29.42
N THR A 30 22.72 18.31 29.41
CA THR A 30 23.61 18.34 28.23
C THR A 30 24.48 17.08 28.13
N ASN A 31 24.93 16.52 29.27
CA ASN A 31 25.71 15.28 29.29
C ASN A 31 24.85 14.01 29.14
N ALA A 32 23.58 14.05 29.55
CA ALA A 32 22.68 12.91 29.45
C ALA A 32 22.22 12.64 28.00
N LEU A 33 21.85 13.69 27.26
CA LEU A 33 21.36 13.58 25.88
C LEU A 33 22.42 13.07 24.89
N LEU A 34 23.70 13.36 25.13
CA LEU A 34 24.80 12.94 24.24
C LEU A 34 25.38 11.56 24.61
N SER A 35 25.06 11.03 25.80
CA SER A 35 25.70 9.80 26.31
C SER A 35 24.79 8.57 26.34
N ARG A 36 23.46 8.73 26.39
CA ARG A 36 22.52 7.59 26.44
C ARG A 36 21.27 7.89 25.63
N PRO A 37 21.16 7.46 24.36
CA PRO A 37 19.85 7.29 23.77
C PRO A 37 19.08 6.29 24.64
N ASP A 38 17.88 6.64 25.10
CA ASP A 38 17.04 5.71 25.84
C ASP A 38 16.78 4.48 24.96
N ILE A 39 16.99 3.27 25.50
CA ILE A 39 16.75 2.02 24.76
C ILE A 39 15.33 1.96 24.20
N THR A 40 14.38 2.65 24.84
CA THR A 40 12.99 2.79 24.41
C THR A 40 12.80 3.65 23.16
N SER A 41 13.73 4.56 22.84
CA SER A 41 13.73 5.27 21.55
C SER A 41 14.33 4.42 20.42
N LEU A 42 15.23 3.49 20.75
CA LEU A 42 15.86 2.56 19.79
C LEU A 42 14.99 1.32 19.54
N ILE A 43 14.33 0.83 20.58
CA ILE A 43 13.36 -0.26 20.57
C ILE A 43 11.98 0.36 20.80
N ARG A 44 11.48 1.02 19.76
CA ARG A 44 10.05 1.35 19.68
C ARG A 44 9.28 0.10 19.26
N ASP A 45 8.08 -0.08 19.80
CA ASP A 45 7.17 -1.09 19.27
C ASP A 45 6.95 -0.85 17.78
N THR A 46 6.90 -1.93 17.00
CA THR A 46 6.66 -1.83 15.55
C THR A 46 5.34 -1.11 15.29
N GLU A 47 5.41 -0.05 14.49
CA GLU A 47 4.24 0.73 14.10
C GLU A 47 3.30 -0.14 13.24
N ALA A 48 2.02 0.21 13.16
CA ALA A 48 1.02 -0.63 12.48
C ALA A 48 1.40 -0.94 11.02
N HIS A 49 2.00 0.02 10.33
CA HIS A 49 2.49 -0.15 8.96
C HIS A 49 3.75 -1.03 8.86
N GLU A 50 4.57 -1.07 9.91
CA GLU A 50 5.75 -1.94 10.01
C GLU A 50 5.35 -3.39 10.29
N ARG A 51 4.28 -3.62 11.07
CA ARG A 51 3.76 -4.97 11.35
C ARG A 51 3.39 -5.74 10.09
N ALA A 52 2.92 -5.05 9.05
CA ALA A 52 2.59 -5.67 7.76
C ALA A 52 3.83 -6.20 7.00
N LEU A 53 5.03 -5.68 7.29
CA LEU A 53 6.29 -6.13 6.67
C LEU A 53 6.84 -7.39 7.33
N PHE A 54 6.56 -7.60 8.63
CA PHE A 54 7.15 -8.68 9.42
C PHE A 54 6.13 -9.73 9.91
N SER A 55 4.84 -9.55 9.58
CA SER A 55 3.79 -10.53 9.90
C SER A 55 3.92 -11.77 9.02
N VAL A 56 4.22 -12.91 9.66
CA VAL A 56 4.18 -14.21 9.00
C VAL A 56 2.71 -14.57 8.71
N PRO A 57 2.34 -14.95 7.47
CA PRO A 57 0.99 -15.40 7.17
C PRO A 57 0.58 -16.55 8.10
N PRO A 58 -0.66 -16.53 8.64
CA PRO A 58 -1.13 -17.64 9.47
C PRO A 58 -1.03 -18.95 8.68
N PRO A 59 -0.59 -20.05 9.31
CA PRO A 59 -0.44 -21.32 8.63
C PRO A 59 -1.77 -21.74 8.00
N PRO A 60 -1.76 -22.33 6.79
CA PRO A 60 -2.98 -22.81 6.18
C PRO A 60 -3.66 -23.81 7.13
N PRO A 61 -5.00 -23.78 7.25
CA PRO A 61 -5.72 -24.71 8.12
C PRO A 61 -5.33 -26.14 7.73
N PRO A 62 -5.12 -27.03 8.72
CA PRO A 62 -4.77 -28.42 8.43
C PRO A 62 -5.87 -29.00 7.54
N ALA A 63 -5.47 -29.61 6.42
CA ALA A 63 -6.39 -30.35 5.58
C ALA A 63 -7.08 -31.40 6.46
N THR A 64 -8.36 -31.22 6.72
CA THR A 64 -9.22 -32.23 7.32
C THR A 64 -9.40 -33.35 6.30
N SER A 65 -8.39 -34.21 6.23
CA SER A 65 -8.45 -35.45 5.47
C SER A 65 -9.41 -36.40 6.18
N GLN A 66 -10.68 -36.39 5.77
CA GLN A 66 -11.54 -37.55 5.89
C GLN A 66 -10.96 -38.64 4.97
N ASN A 67 -10.16 -39.55 5.52
CA ASN A 67 -10.13 -40.99 5.20
C ASN A 67 -8.98 -41.68 5.97
N PRO A 68 -9.20 -42.86 6.57
CA PRO A 68 -8.19 -43.60 7.31
C PRO A 68 -7.49 -44.63 6.40
N ASP A 69 -6.17 -44.57 6.25
CA ASP A 69 -5.31 -45.70 5.89
C ASP A 69 -3.80 -45.39 6.16
N PRO A 70 -2.91 -46.41 6.28
CA PRO A 70 -2.02 -46.62 7.44
C PRO A 70 -0.61 -45.95 7.33
N PRO A 71 0.23 -46.00 8.41
CA PRO A 71 1.15 -44.92 8.76
C PRO A 71 2.51 -45.01 8.04
N LYS A 72 2.94 -43.90 7.43
CA LYS A 72 4.34 -43.66 7.03
C LYS A 72 5.09 -42.90 8.15
N PRO A 73 6.37 -43.22 8.42
CA PRO A 73 7.03 -42.78 9.64
C PRO A 73 7.29 -41.28 9.64
N SER A 74 7.04 -40.69 10.80
CA SER A 74 7.28 -39.32 11.21
C SER A 74 8.63 -38.77 10.72
N SER A 75 8.60 -38.02 9.62
CA SER A 75 9.69 -37.12 9.26
C SER A 75 9.63 -35.92 10.21
N ARG A 76 10.47 -35.98 11.25
CA ARG A 76 10.75 -34.90 12.19
C ARG A 76 11.13 -33.66 11.36
N ARG A 77 10.22 -32.68 11.30
CA ARG A 77 10.41 -31.40 10.59
C ARG A 77 11.74 -30.78 11.02
N GLN A 78 12.73 -30.82 10.14
CA GLN A 78 14.02 -30.15 10.33
C GLN A 78 13.92 -28.77 9.70
N THR A 79 13.86 -27.71 10.51
CA THR A 79 14.05 -26.34 10.02
C THR A 79 15.55 -26.10 9.86
N VAL A 80 16.09 -26.33 8.66
CA VAL A 80 17.45 -25.90 8.34
C VAL A 80 17.41 -24.45 7.88
N PHE A 81 18.21 -23.60 8.51
CA PHE A 81 18.44 -22.22 8.06
C PHE A 81 19.34 -22.30 6.83
N ASN A 82 18.79 -21.98 5.65
CA ASN A 82 19.59 -21.95 4.43
C ASN A 82 20.19 -20.54 4.30
N VAL A 83 21.52 -20.46 4.36
CA VAL A 83 22.27 -19.21 4.17
C VAL A 83 22.92 -19.28 2.79
N SER A 84 22.47 -18.44 1.87
CA SER A 84 23.09 -18.29 0.56
C SER A 84 23.10 -16.80 0.22
N ALA A 85 24.31 -16.22 0.09
CA ALA A 85 24.53 -14.83 -0.33
C ALA A 85 23.85 -13.72 0.52
N GLY A 86 23.78 -13.88 1.84
CA GLY A 86 23.42 -12.79 2.77
C GLY A 86 21.93 -12.64 3.10
N GLU A 87 21.05 -13.49 2.55
CA GLU A 87 19.62 -13.52 2.91
C GLU A 87 19.30 -14.82 3.67
N VAL A 88 18.67 -14.70 4.85
CA VAL A 88 18.20 -15.83 5.65
C VAL A 88 16.72 -16.04 5.35
N THR A 89 16.40 -17.02 4.51
CA THR A 89 15.01 -17.39 4.19
C THR A 89 14.62 -18.69 4.89
N THR A 90 13.47 -18.71 5.56
CA THR A 90 12.89 -19.92 6.14
C THR A 90 11.87 -20.49 5.16
N GLY A 91 12.30 -21.41 4.29
CA GLY A 91 11.46 -21.98 3.25
C GLY A 91 11.74 -23.48 3.02
N PRO A 92 10.74 -24.27 2.58
CA PRO A 92 10.94 -25.68 2.25
C PRO A 92 11.94 -25.87 1.09
N PRO A 93 12.60 -27.04 0.99
CA PRO A 93 13.64 -27.28 -0.01
C PRO A 93 13.12 -27.14 -1.46
N PRO A 94 13.99 -26.77 -2.42
CA PRO A 94 13.61 -26.39 -3.79
C PRO A 94 13.08 -27.53 -4.67
N ASN A 95 12.90 -28.74 -4.14
CA ASN A 95 12.53 -29.92 -4.93
C ASN A 95 11.03 -30.26 -4.94
N SER A 96 10.15 -29.32 -4.57
CA SER A 96 8.69 -29.45 -4.76
C SER A 96 8.25 -28.83 -6.10
N THR A 97 8.80 -29.33 -7.19
CA THR A 97 8.48 -28.95 -8.58
C THR A 97 7.19 -29.61 -9.05
N LEU A 98 6.02 -29.17 -8.58
CA LEU A 98 4.77 -29.16 -9.36
C LEU A 98 3.65 -28.45 -8.56
N ARG A 99 3.23 -27.28 -9.08
CA ARG A 99 1.99 -26.53 -8.76
C ARG A 99 1.94 -25.59 -7.54
N SER A 100 3.04 -24.98 -7.11
CA SER A 100 3.00 -23.83 -6.16
C SER A 100 3.84 -22.64 -6.62
N GLY A 101 3.83 -22.35 -7.93
CA GLY A 101 4.61 -21.26 -8.53
C GLY A 101 4.03 -19.85 -8.36
N THR A 102 2.91 -19.66 -7.65
CA THR A 102 2.25 -18.35 -7.56
C THR A 102 2.03 -17.84 -6.14
N ALA A 103 2.31 -18.64 -5.10
CA ALA A 103 2.03 -18.27 -3.71
C ALA A 103 3.22 -17.55 -3.03
N ALA A 104 4.46 -17.84 -3.42
CA ALA A 104 5.65 -17.28 -2.75
C ALA A 104 5.93 -15.80 -3.10
N ARG A 105 5.36 -15.26 -4.19
CA ARG A 105 5.50 -13.83 -4.56
C ARG A 105 4.37 -12.94 -4.04
N ARG A 106 3.45 -13.47 -3.22
CA ARG A 106 2.29 -12.74 -2.67
C ARG A 106 2.57 -12.03 -1.35
N ASN A 107 3.82 -12.06 -0.89
CA ASN A 107 4.22 -11.48 0.39
C ASN A 107 4.58 -10.00 0.23
N THR A 108 3.69 -9.19 -0.35
CA THR A 108 3.86 -7.74 -0.33
C THR A 108 3.15 -7.19 0.90
N ALA A 109 3.77 -6.22 1.60
CA ALA A 109 3.12 -5.56 2.74
C ALA A 109 1.77 -4.92 2.33
N VAL A 110 1.70 -4.43 1.09
CA VAL A 110 0.46 -3.90 0.51
C VAL A 110 -0.61 -4.99 0.37
N ALA A 111 -0.27 -6.22 -0.01
CA ALA A 111 -1.21 -7.34 -0.03
C ALA A 111 -1.65 -7.78 1.37
N ALA A 112 -0.76 -7.67 2.38
CA ALA A 112 -1.12 -7.97 3.76
C ALA A 112 -2.12 -6.95 4.33
N VAL A 113 -1.97 -5.66 4.00
CA VAL A 113 -2.87 -4.58 4.45
C VAL A 113 -4.19 -4.58 3.68
N LEU A 114 -4.15 -4.73 2.36
CA LEU A 114 -5.35 -4.71 1.51
C LEU A 114 -6.13 -6.02 1.56
N GLY A 115 -5.47 -7.12 1.90
CA GLY A 115 -5.96 -8.48 1.70
C GLY A 115 -5.64 -9.00 0.29
N GLY A 116 -5.53 -10.33 0.17
CA GLY A 116 -5.15 -10.99 -1.08
C GLY A 116 -6.11 -10.70 -2.24
N ASP A 117 -7.42 -10.64 -1.97
CA ASP A 117 -8.45 -10.45 -2.99
C ASP A 117 -8.44 -9.03 -3.56
N LEU A 118 -8.45 -8.02 -2.69
CA LEU A 118 -8.44 -6.60 -3.08
C LEU A 118 -7.13 -6.23 -3.78
N HIS A 119 -6.00 -6.69 -3.26
CA HIS A 119 -4.70 -6.51 -3.91
C HIS A 119 -4.66 -7.17 -5.28
N ALA A 120 -5.18 -8.40 -5.42
CA ALA A 120 -5.22 -9.08 -6.70
C ALA A 120 -6.19 -8.43 -7.69
N GLN A 121 -7.29 -7.83 -7.24
CA GLN A 121 -8.20 -7.05 -8.08
C GLN A 121 -7.52 -5.79 -8.62
N ILE A 122 -6.81 -5.05 -7.76
CA ILE A 122 -6.07 -3.84 -8.13
C ILE A 122 -4.91 -4.18 -9.08
N VAL A 123 -4.15 -5.24 -8.82
CA VAL A 123 -3.01 -5.61 -9.69
C VAL A 123 -3.48 -6.15 -11.04
N ARG A 124 -4.54 -6.97 -11.07
CA ARG A 124 -5.08 -7.49 -12.35
C ARG A 124 -5.71 -6.42 -13.22
N ARG A 125 -6.37 -5.41 -12.62
CA ARG A 125 -7.04 -4.33 -13.36
C ARG A 125 -6.20 -3.07 -13.55
N GLY A 126 -5.16 -2.86 -12.74
CA GLY A 126 -4.33 -1.64 -12.77
C GLY A 126 -2.87 -1.84 -13.16
N GLY A 127 -2.36 -3.08 -13.22
CA GLY A 127 -0.91 -3.36 -13.24
C GLY A 127 -0.27 -3.67 -14.60
N GLY A 128 -1.02 -3.84 -15.68
CA GLY A 128 -0.40 -4.11 -16.98
C GLY A 128 -1.37 -4.58 -18.04
N GLY A 129 -1.52 -3.78 -19.09
CA GLY A 129 -2.21 -4.17 -20.32
C GLY A 129 -3.63 -3.63 -20.44
N GLY A 130 -3.77 -2.32 -20.69
CA GLY A 130 -4.88 -1.73 -21.46
C GLY A 130 -6.33 -1.98 -21.01
N GLY A 131 -6.55 -2.56 -19.83
CA GLY A 131 -7.88 -2.84 -19.30
C GLY A 131 -8.45 -1.66 -18.54
N ASP A 132 -9.79 -1.58 -18.51
CA ASP A 132 -10.52 -0.58 -17.74
C ASP A 132 -10.15 -0.69 -16.25
N VAL A 133 -9.66 0.42 -15.71
CA VAL A 133 -9.28 0.53 -14.30
C VAL A 133 -10.54 0.85 -13.50
N ASP A 134 -10.89 -0.04 -12.58
CA ASP A 134 -11.99 0.20 -11.65
C ASP A 134 -11.57 1.23 -10.59
N ILE A 135 -11.96 2.48 -10.83
CA ILE A 135 -11.58 3.63 -10.01
C ILE A 135 -12.12 3.50 -8.57
N GLU A 136 -13.30 2.90 -8.38
CA GLU A 136 -13.89 2.71 -7.05
C GLU A 136 -13.08 1.74 -6.20
N VAL A 137 -12.65 0.62 -6.79
CA VAL A 137 -11.77 -0.36 -6.14
C VAL A 137 -10.42 0.26 -5.79
N LEU A 138 -9.87 1.10 -6.67
CA LEU A 138 -8.61 1.80 -6.43
C LEU A 138 -8.72 2.82 -5.29
N LEU A 139 -9.78 3.62 -5.26
CA LEU A 139 -10.04 4.60 -4.20
C LEU A 139 -10.28 3.90 -2.85
N HIS A 140 -11.01 2.78 -2.85
CA HIS A 140 -11.19 1.96 -1.66
C HIS A 140 -9.88 1.36 -1.14
N GLY A 141 -9.00 0.90 -2.05
CA GLY A 141 -7.66 0.46 -1.69
C GLY A 141 -6.81 1.59 -1.10
N ALA A 142 -6.86 2.78 -1.70
CA ALA A 142 -6.14 3.95 -1.21
C ALA A 142 -6.61 4.39 0.19
N GLU A 143 -7.91 4.30 0.49
CA GLU A 143 -8.47 4.57 1.82
C GLU A 143 -7.95 3.57 2.87
N LYS A 144 -7.95 2.27 2.55
CA LYS A 144 -7.41 1.24 3.43
C LYS A 144 -5.92 1.43 3.70
N LEU A 145 -5.15 1.82 2.69
CA LEU A 145 -3.73 2.13 2.87
C LEU A 145 -3.53 3.40 3.70
N CYS A 146 -4.33 4.45 3.51
CA CYS A 146 -4.26 5.68 4.30
C CYS A 146 -4.59 5.46 5.78
N ALA A 147 -5.41 4.45 6.11
CA ALA A 147 -5.71 4.11 7.50
C ALA A 147 -4.48 3.55 8.26
N VAL A 148 -3.62 2.82 7.56
CA VAL A 148 -2.40 2.22 8.14
C VAL A 148 -1.20 3.17 8.00
N TYR A 149 -1.14 3.94 6.92
CA TYR A 149 -0.09 4.92 6.65
C TYR A 149 -0.72 6.29 6.30
N PRO A 150 -0.91 7.18 7.29
CA PRO A 150 -1.53 8.47 7.05
C PRO A 150 -0.59 9.35 6.22
N LEU A 151 -0.97 9.62 4.97
CA LEU A 151 -0.25 10.55 4.10
C LEU A 151 -0.97 11.91 4.12
N PRO A 152 -0.29 13.01 4.50
CA PRO A 152 -0.87 14.34 4.46
C PRO A 152 -1.38 14.68 3.05
N GLY A 153 -2.61 15.20 2.96
CA GLY A 153 -3.22 15.55 1.67
C GLY A 153 -3.87 14.39 0.91
N ALA A 154 -3.59 13.13 1.27
CA ALA A 154 -4.19 11.97 0.62
C ALA A 154 -5.72 11.89 0.79
N PRO A 155 -6.32 12.07 1.99
CA PRO A 155 -7.76 11.94 2.13
C PRO A 155 -8.53 13.02 1.35
N GLN A 156 -7.98 14.23 1.26
CA GLN A 156 -8.56 15.32 0.45
C GLN A 156 -8.55 14.97 -1.04
N ARG A 157 -7.44 14.41 -1.53
CA ARG A 157 -7.32 13.98 -2.93
C ARG A 157 -8.25 12.81 -3.26
N ILE A 158 -8.38 11.83 -2.36
CA ILE A 158 -9.30 10.71 -2.52
C ILE A 158 -10.75 11.23 -2.62
N ALA A 159 -11.15 12.12 -1.71
CA ALA A 159 -12.48 12.71 -1.72
C ALA A 159 -12.75 13.53 -3.00
N ALA A 160 -11.79 14.36 -3.42
CA ALA A 160 -11.89 15.12 -4.67
C ALA A 160 -12.00 14.20 -5.90
N GLN A 161 -11.25 13.10 -5.93
CA GLN A 161 -11.29 12.15 -7.03
C GLN A 161 -12.63 11.38 -7.08
N ARG A 162 -13.21 11.02 -5.92
CA ARG A 162 -14.55 10.43 -5.83
C ARG A 162 -15.61 11.37 -6.40
N GLN A 163 -15.58 12.64 -6.02
CA GLN A 163 -16.53 13.64 -6.54
C GLN A 163 -16.40 13.82 -8.06
N LYS A 164 -15.16 13.91 -8.57
CA LYS A 164 -14.90 14.00 -10.00
C LYS A 164 -15.42 12.77 -10.75
N TYR A 165 -15.18 11.58 -10.23
CA TYR A 165 -15.65 10.34 -10.84
C TYR A 165 -17.19 10.24 -10.82
N ALA A 166 -17.85 10.64 -9.73
CA ALA A 166 -19.30 10.70 -9.66
C ALA A 166 -19.90 11.69 -10.69
N GLN A 167 -19.27 12.84 -10.90
CA GLN A 167 -19.70 13.79 -11.94
C GLN A 167 -19.50 13.23 -13.35
N GLN A 168 -18.34 12.63 -13.61
CA GLN A 168 -18.02 12.04 -14.92
C GLN A 168 -18.91 10.84 -15.25
N SER A 169 -19.19 9.96 -14.30
CA SER A 169 -20.09 8.81 -14.49
C SER A 169 -21.52 9.25 -14.80
N ASN A 170 -22.05 10.24 -14.08
CA ASN A 170 -23.36 10.82 -14.40
C ASN A 170 -23.39 11.46 -15.80
N THR A 171 -22.30 12.14 -16.17
CA THR A 171 -22.17 12.79 -17.49
C THR A 171 -22.08 11.74 -18.61
N LEU A 172 -21.33 10.66 -18.39
CA LEU A 172 -21.24 9.53 -19.31
C LEU A 172 -22.59 8.83 -19.49
N ALA A 173 -23.30 8.54 -18.40
CA ALA A 173 -24.63 7.93 -18.46
C ALA A 173 -25.63 8.78 -19.28
N TYR A 174 -25.57 10.11 -19.13
CA TYR A 174 -26.38 11.03 -19.95
C TYR A 174 -26.03 10.94 -21.45
N TYR A 175 -24.75 10.94 -21.79
CA TYR A 175 -24.34 10.84 -23.20
C TYR A 175 -24.56 9.45 -23.79
N GLU A 176 -24.43 8.40 -23.00
CA GLU A 176 -24.73 7.02 -23.41
C GLU A 176 -26.21 6.86 -23.75
N ALA A 177 -27.12 7.42 -22.93
CA ALA A 177 -28.54 7.47 -23.25
C ALA A 177 -28.81 8.24 -24.55
N ARG A 178 -28.15 9.39 -24.74
CA ARG A 178 -28.30 10.19 -25.96
C ARG A 178 -27.77 9.47 -27.21
N VAL A 179 -26.67 8.73 -27.08
CA VAL A 179 -26.13 7.90 -28.16
C VAL A 179 -27.09 6.75 -28.49
N ALA A 180 -27.72 6.13 -27.49
CA ALA A 180 -28.72 5.10 -27.72
C ALA A 180 -29.94 5.63 -28.48
N GLU A 181 -30.45 6.81 -28.12
CA GLU A 181 -31.55 7.47 -28.84
C GLU A 181 -31.17 7.79 -30.30
N GLN A 182 -29.95 8.25 -30.54
CA GLN A 182 -29.45 8.53 -31.89
C GLN A 182 -29.26 7.24 -32.71
N GLN A 183 -28.81 6.18 -32.07
CA GLN A 183 -28.65 4.86 -32.68
C GLN A 183 -30.00 4.29 -33.10
N GLU A 184 -31.03 4.39 -32.25
CA GLU A 184 -32.40 3.97 -32.58
C GLU A 184 -32.98 4.78 -33.76
N GLN A 185 -32.76 6.09 -33.79
CA GLN A 185 -33.20 6.93 -34.91
C GLN A 185 -32.50 6.54 -36.22
N LEU A 186 -31.20 6.24 -36.18
CA LEU A 186 -30.45 5.75 -37.33
C LEU A 186 -30.94 4.38 -37.80
N GLU A 187 -31.19 3.46 -36.87
CA GLU A 187 -31.74 2.14 -37.17
C GLU A 187 -33.12 2.23 -37.80
N ARG A 188 -33.96 3.15 -37.33
CA ARG A 188 -35.26 3.43 -37.94
C ARG A 188 -35.13 3.97 -39.37
N MET A 189 -34.26 4.95 -39.61
CA MET A 189 -34.04 5.49 -40.96
C MET A 189 -33.44 4.44 -41.91
N ASN A 190 -32.53 3.58 -41.42
CA ASN A 190 -32.00 2.47 -42.20
C ASN A 190 -33.08 1.43 -42.50
N ALA A 191 -33.98 1.14 -41.56
CA ALA A 191 -35.11 0.25 -41.79
C ALA A 191 -36.07 0.84 -42.84
N GLU A 192 -36.46 2.11 -42.70
CA GLU A 192 -37.32 2.81 -43.68
C GLU A 192 -36.71 2.78 -45.08
N ARG A 193 -35.41 3.09 -45.23
CA ARG A 193 -34.69 2.96 -46.51
C ARG A 193 -34.69 1.53 -47.06
N HIS A 194 -34.51 0.52 -46.21
CA HIS A 194 -34.48 -0.88 -46.65
C HIS A 194 -35.84 -1.33 -47.18
N PHE A 195 -36.95 -0.90 -46.57
CA PHE A 195 -38.30 -1.18 -47.08
C PHE A 195 -38.57 -0.45 -48.40
N GLU A 196 -38.12 0.80 -48.57
CA GLU A 196 -38.23 1.52 -49.85
C GLU A 196 -37.44 0.81 -50.98
N GLU A 197 -36.24 0.31 -50.69
CA GLU A 197 -35.42 -0.43 -51.65
C GLU A 197 -36.03 -1.81 -52.01
N GLU A 198 -36.73 -2.49 -51.08
CA GLU A 198 -37.46 -3.75 -51.33
C GLU A 198 -38.73 -3.52 -52.18
N ASP A 199 -39.52 -2.48 -51.88
CA ASP A 199 -40.74 -2.13 -52.63
C ASP A 199 -40.41 -1.74 -54.08
N GLU A 200 -39.29 -1.03 -54.32
CA GLU A 200 -38.81 -0.70 -55.67
C GLU A 200 -38.37 -1.94 -56.47
N GLN A 201 -37.78 -2.94 -55.80
CA GLN A 201 -37.32 -4.18 -56.42
C GLN A 201 -38.49 -5.12 -56.75
N GLU A 202 -39.50 -5.23 -55.88
CA GLU A 202 -40.73 -5.99 -56.16
C GLU A 202 -41.58 -5.36 -57.28
N ALA A 203 -41.54 -4.02 -57.42
CA ALA A 203 -42.20 -3.32 -58.53
C ALA A 203 -41.50 -3.55 -59.88
N GLU A 204 -40.17 -3.59 -59.92
CA GLU A 204 -39.41 -3.90 -61.15
C GLU A 204 -39.57 -5.37 -61.58
N ASP A 205 -39.62 -6.31 -60.65
CA ASP A 205 -39.78 -7.75 -60.97
C ASP A 205 -41.23 -8.12 -61.35
N GLY A 206 -42.23 -7.32 -60.97
CA GLY A 206 -43.65 -7.54 -61.28
C GLY A 206 -44.14 -7.02 -62.65
N GLU A 207 -43.37 -6.15 -63.32
CA GLU A 207 -43.71 -5.60 -64.65
C GLU A 207 -43.11 -6.40 -65.83
N GLY A 208 -42.51 -7.57 -65.57
CA GLY A 208 -41.74 -8.36 -66.54
C GLY A 208 -42.37 -9.63 -67.14
N ASP A 209 -43.68 -9.89 -67.01
CA ASP A 209 -44.40 -11.03 -67.63
C ASP A 209 -45.47 -10.60 -68.65
#